data_AF-A0A7S2CR37-F1
#
_entry.id   AF-A0A7S2CR37-F1
#
_cell.length_a   1.000
_cell.length_b   1.000
_cell.length_c   1.000
_cell.angle_alpha   90.00
_cell.angle_beta   90.00
_cell.angle_gamma   90.00
#
_symmetry.space_group_name_H-M   'P 1'
#
loop_
_entity.id
_entity.type
_entity.pdbx_description
1 polymer ?
#
loop_
_entity_poly.entity_id
_entity_poly.type
_entity_poly.pdbx_seq_one_letter_code
_entity_poly.pdbx_strand_id
1 'polypeptide(L)'
;RTIPEIRSMVKYKADVEKGVVTRAFERKGWTRTEDDDWNIGWFNVGNIRAMFHPDSGIRLGDFQMVNHFPNHWELTRKDTMVKNIKRYMRETGRETGEADRLDQFVPVTYNLPADYNLFVEEFKRNPSSVWIMKPTNQAQGRGIFIVNKLSQLKKWSQGTRGVGTNVPVYVISRYVDNPLLVGGKKFDLRLYVLVTSYRPLRVYMYMHGFARFSNV
;
A
#
# COMPACT_ATOMS: atom_id res chain seq x y z
N ARG A 1 48.74 0.19 -19.39
CA ARG A 1 48.48 -0.60 -18.16
C ARG A 1 46.98 -0.71 -18.02
N THR A 2 46.43 -1.86 -18.40
CA THR A 2 45.01 -2.21 -18.37
C THR A 2 44.59 -2.30 -16.90
N ILE A 3 43.62 -1.48 -16.48
CA ILE A 3 42.96 -1.65 -15.18
C ILE A 3 42.15 -2.95 -15.32
N PRO A 4 42.37 -3.98 -14.50
CA PRO A 4 41.51 -5.16 -14.52
C PRO A 4 40.08 -4.69 -14.21
N GLU A 5 39.15 -4.96 -15.13
CA GLU A 5 37.73 -4.80 -14.90
C GLU A 5 37.31 -5.72 -13.75
N ILE A 6 37.44 -5.25 -12.51
CA ILE A 6 36.66 -5.77 -11.40
C ILE A 6 35.23 -5.25 -11.62
N ARG A 7 34.54 -5.76 -12.64
CA ARG A 7 33.09 -5.89 -12.56
C ARG A 7 32.86 -6.97 -11.52
N SER A 8 32.84 -6.60 -10.24
CA SER A 8 32.28 -7.48 -9.23
C SER A 8 30.88 -7.86 -9.70
N MET A 9 30.67 -9.15 -9.99
CA MET A 9 29.35 -9.61 -10.40
C MET A 9 28.42 -9.37 -9.22
N VAL A 10 27.44 -8.49 -9.41
CA VAL A 10 26.42 -8.21 -8.40
C VAL A 10 25.73 -9.53 -8.05
N LYS A 11 25.71 -9.86 -6.76
CA LYS A 11 25.04 -11.04 -6.24
C LYS A 11 23.65 -10.68 -5.75
N TYR A 12 22.65 -11.50 -6.06
CA TYR A 12 21.29 -11.33 -5.55
C TYR A 12 20.82 -12.56 -4.77
N LYS A 13 19.98 -12.31 -3.76
CA LYS A 13 19.27 -13.32 -2.97
C LYS A 13 17.79 -13.07 -3.12
N ALA A 14 16.99 -14.11 -3.37
CA ALA A 14 15.55 -13.95 -3.57
C ALA A 14 14.78 -15.15 -3.02
N ASP A 15 13.70 -14.88 -2.29
CA ASP A 15 12.80 -15.91 -1.75
C ASP A 15 11.58 -16.21 -2.66
N VAL A 16 11.59 -15.63 -3.87
CA VAL A 16 10.56 -15.82 -4.91
C VAL A 16 11.22 -16.37 -6.16
N GLU A 17 10.99 -17.65 -6.45
CA GLU A 17 11.90 -18.37 -7.35
C GLU A 17 11.74 -18.08 -8.86
N LYS A 18 10.64 -17.52 -9.36
CA LYS A 18 10.43 -17.38 -10.83
C LYS A 18 9.62 -16.15 -11.24
N GLY A 19 10.06 -14.97 -10.80
CA GLY A 19 9.44 -13.68 -11.12
C GLY A 19 9.95 -13.02 -12.40
N VAL A 20 9.23 -11.99 -12.88
CA VAL A 20 9.75 -11.02 -13.87
C VAL A 20 11.03 -10.36 -13.35
N VAL A 21 11.18 -10.27 -12.02
CA VAL A 21 12.30 -9.65 -11.33
C VAL A 21 13.58 -10.48 -11.40
N THR A 22 13.53 -11.77 -11.03
CA THR A 22 14.72 -12.64 -11.08
C THR A 22 15.26 -12.76 -12.50
N ARG A 23 14.37 -12.89 -13.49
CA ARG A 23 14.74 -12.81 -14.93
C ARG A 23 15.37 -11.47 -15.32
N ALA A 24 14.98 -10.37 -14.69
CA ALA A 24 15.61 -9.07 -14.93
C ALA A 24 17.02 -9.00 -14.34
N PHE A 25 17.28 -9.63 -13.20
CA PHE A 25 18.61 -9.77 -12.61
C PHE A 25 19.52 -10.64 -13.46
N GLU A 26 19.03 -11.80 -13.89
CA GLU A 26 19.76 -12.72 -14.79
C GLU A 26 20.17 -12.03 -16.10
N ARG A 27 19.26 -11.28 -16.74
CA ARG A 27 19.56 -10.49 -17.95
C ARG A 27 20.60 -9.38 -17.73
N LYS A 28 20.79 -8.92 -16.50
CA LYS A 28 21.85 -7.97 -16.13
C LYS A 28 23.19 -8.66 -15.85
N GLY A 29 23.26 -9.98 -15.94
CA GLY A 29 24.44 -10.78 -15.61
C GLY A 29 24.69 -10.90 -14.10
N TRP A 30 23.66 -10.69 -13.27
CA TRP A 30 23.78 -10.85 -11.82
C TRP A 30 23.69 -12.32 -11.44
N THR A 31 24.37 -12.70 -10.36
CA THR A 31 24.48 -14.10 -9.93
C THR A 31 23.61 -14.34 -8.70
N ARG A 32 22.78 -15.39 -8.72
CA ARG A 32 22.04 -15.81 -7.52
C ARG A 32 23.01 -16.39 -6.49
N THR A 33 22.79 -16.09 -5.22
CA THR A 33 23.51 -16.70 -4.09
C THR A 33 22.54 -17.04 -2.96
N GLU A 34 22.88 -18.07 -2.20
CA GLU A 34 22.19 -18.43 -0.95
C GLU A 34 23.03 -18.07 0.29
N ASP A 35 24.28 -17.63 0.08
CA ASP A 35 25.19 -17.17 1.14
C ASP A 35 24.74 -15.82 1.72
N ASP A 36 25.46 -15.35 2.74
CA ASP A 36 25.28 -13.99 3.31
C ASP A 36 26.05 -12.92 2.52
N ASP A 37 26.94 -13.32 1.61
CA ASP A 37 27.60 -12.42 0.66
C ASP A 37 26.71 -12.14 -0.55
N TRP A 38 25.83 -11.15 -0.42
CA TRP A 38 24.93 -10.66 -1.46
C TRP A 38 24.88 -9.13 -1.47
N ASN A 39 24.42 -8.56 -2.60
CA ASN A 39 24.23 -7.12 -2.74
C ASN A 39 22.75 -6.72 -2.77
N ILE A 40 21.92 -7.48 -3.49
CA ILE A 40 20.48 -7.18 -3.63
C ILE A 40 19.64 -8.33 -3.08
N GLY A 41 18.85 -8.04 -2.04
CA GLY A 41 17.86 -8.94 -1.45
C GLY A 41 16.46 -8.63 -1.97
N TRP A 42 15.84 -9.58 -2.67
CA TRP A 42 14.45 -9.47 -3.10
C TRP A 42 13.58 -10.44 -2.32
N PHE A 43 12.98 -9.92 -1.24
CA PHE A 43 12.28 -10.73 -0.26
C PHE A 43 10.79 -10.41 -0.20
N ASN A 44 10.01 -11.41 0.20
CA ASN A 44 8.61 -11.25 0.52
C ASN A 44 8.45 -10.39 1.79
N VAL A 45 7.25 -9.82 1.97
CA VAL A 45 6.94 -8.90 3.08
C VAL A 45 7.12 -9.56 4.45
N GLY A 46 6.90 -10.88 4.58
CA GLY A 46 7.10 -11.61 5.83
C GLY A 46 8.57 -11.63 6.26
N ASN A 47 9.45 -11.99 5.32
CA ASN A 47 10.89 -12.03 5.54
C ASN A 47 11.47 -10.64 5.80
N ILE A 48 11.00 -9.61 5.08
CA ILE A 48 11.35 -8.21 5.37
C ILE A 48 10.96 -7.80 6.80
N ARG A 49 9.77 -8.19 7.25
CA ARG A 49 9.31 -7.86 8.61
C ARG A 49 10.14 -8.56 9.67
N ALA A 50 10.46 -9.84 9.46
CA ALA A 50 11.34 -10.58 10.36
C ALA A 50 12.73 -9.93 10.41
N MET A 51 13.29 -9.55 9.26
CA MET A 51 14.59 -8.92 9.14
C MET A 51 14.69 -7.57 9.86
N PHE A 52 13.64 -6.74 9.81
CA PHE A 52 13.62 -5.45 10.50
C PHE A 52 13.01 -5.53 11.91
N HIS A 53 12.70 -6.72 12.42
CA HIS A 53 12.22 -6.88 13.79
C HIS A 53 13.34 -6.50 14.78
N PRO A 54 13.06 -5.73 15.84
CA PRO A 54 14.08 -5.31 16.81
C PRO A 54 14.87 -6.50 17.40
N ASP A 55 14.18 -7.61 17.63
CA ASP A 55 14.77 -8.82 18.23
C ASP A 55 15.47 -9.75 17.23
N SER A 56 15.48 -9.42 15.93
CA SER A 56 16.10 -10.27 14.91
C SER A 56 17.63 -10.31 15.00
N GLY A 57 18.25 -9.24 15.52
CA GLY A 57 19.70 -9.06 15.53
C GLY A 57 20.31 -8.85 14.13
N ILE A 58 19.52 -8.89 13.05
CA ILE A 58 20.00 -8.79 11.68
C ILE A 58 20.37 -7.34 11.36
N ARG A 59 21.56 -7.14 10.80
CA ARG A 59 22.02 -5.85 10.28
C ARG A 59 22.49 -6.04 8.84
N LEU A 60 21.98 -5.19 7.96
CA LEU A 60 22.45 -5.14 6.58
C LEU A 60 23.84 -4.51 6.52
N GLY A 61 24.74 -5.10 5.74
CA GLY A 61 26.03 -4.51 5.42
C GLY A 61 25.89 -3.31 4.47
N ASP A 62 26.95 -2.51 4.36
CA ASP A 62 26.96 -1.25 3.58
C ASP A 62 26.58 -1.42 2.10
N PHE A 63 26.81 -2.61 1.54
CA PHE A 63 26.51 -2.94 0.15
C PHE A 63 25.30 -3.85 -0.04
N GLN A 64 24.52 -4.08 1.03
CA GLN A 64 23.29 -4.87 1.02
C GLN A 64 22.06 -3.97 0.95
N MET A 65 21.24 -4.18 -0.09
CA MET A 65 19.99 -3.46 -0.29
C MET A 65 18.82 -4.43 -0.37
N VAL A 66 17.67 -4.06 0.21
CA VAL A 66 16.44 -4.86 0.14
C VAL A 66 15.30 -4.10 -0.53
N ASN A 67 14.33 -4.85 -1.08
CA ASN A 67 13.21 -4.33 -1.87
C ASN A 67 12.08 -3.65 -1.06
N HIS A 68 12.26 -3.42 0.23
CA HIS A 68 11.28 -2.77 1.10
C HIS A 68 11.95 -1.92 2.18
N PHE A 69 11.36 -0.77 2.48
CA PHE A 69 11.75 0.01 3.65
C PHE A 69 11.16 -0.58 4.95
N PRO A 70 11.84 -0.36 6.09
CA PRO A 70 11.23 -0.55 7.40
C PRO A 70 9.92 0.23 7.50
N ASN A 71 8.93 -0.32 8.21
CA ASN A 71 7.62 0.31 8.39
C ASN A 71 6.85 0.63 7.09
N HIS A 72 7.14 -0.04 5.96
CA HIS A 72 6.45 0.19 4.68
C HIS A 72 4.92 0.12 4.78
N TRP A 73 4.39 -0.64 5.75
CA TRP A 73 2.95 -0.77 5.97
C TRP A 73 2.28 0.55 6.36
N GLU A 74 3.01 1.56 6.84
CA GLU A 74 2.48 2.89 7.12
C GLU A 74 1.87 3.56 5.90
N LEU A 75 2.36 3.22 4.71
CA LEU A 75 1.85 3.70 3.43
C LEU A 75 1.13 2.63 2.60
N THR A 76 1.29 1.33 2.90
CA THR A 76 0.68 0.27 2.06
C THR A 76 -0.54 -0.39 2.67
N ARG A 77 -0.76 -0.29 4.00
CA ARG A 77 -2.03 -0.68 4.63
C ARG A 77 -3.03 0.47 4.59
N LYS A 78 -4.31 0.16 4.38
CA LYS A 78 -5.35 1.18 4.15
C LYS A 78 -5.61 2.04 5.39
N ASP A 79 -5.64 1.42 6.57
CA ASP A 79 -5.91 2.09 7.85
C ASP A 79 -4.79 3.04 8.26
N THR A 80 -3.54 2.60 8.14
CA THR A 80 -2.36 3.42 8.44
C THR A 80 -2.20 4.55 7.42
N MET A 81 -2.39 4.28 6.13
CA MET A 81 -2.37 5.33 5.10
C MET A 81 -3.36 6.44 5.41
N VAL A 82 -4.62 6.10 5.73
CA VAL A 82 -5.65 7.08 6.10
C VAL A 82 -5.26 7.87 7.35
N LYS A 83 -4.73 7.21 8.38
CA LYS A 83 -4.25 7.88 9.60
C LYS A 83 -3.12 8.85 9.29
N ASN A 84 -2.16 8.44 8.47
CA ASN A 84 -1.00 9.25 8.11
C ASN A 84 -1.38 10.44 7.22
N ILE A 85 -2.28 10.27 6.25
CA ILE A 85 -2.80 11.39 5.44
C ILE A 85 -3.54 12.40 6.34
N LYS A 86 -4.45 11.94 7.22
CA LYS A 86 -5.15 12.83 8.16
C LYS A 86 -4.20 13.54 9.12
N ARG A 87 -3.14 12.86 9.57
CA ARG A 87 -2.11 13.48 10.42
C ARG A 87 -1.36 14.57 9.65
N TYR A 88 -0.88 14.24 8.45
CA TYR A 88 -0.18 15.17 7.57
C TYR A 88 -1.04 16.40 7.27
N MET A 89 -2.30 16.24 6.84
CA MET A 89 -3.22 17.35 6.59
C MET A 89 -3.42 18.27 7.81
N ARG A 90 -3.48 17.73 9.04
CA ARG A 90 -3.61 18.53 10.26
C ARG A 90 -2.32 19.30 10.60
N GLU A 91 -1.17 18.72 10.30
CA GLU A 91 0.15 19.30 10.57
C GLU A 91 0.53 20.35 9.52
N THR A 92 0.30 20.08 8.22
CA THR A 92 0.72 20.95 7.11
C THR A 92 -0.37 21.88 6.56
N GLY A 93 -1.65 21.52 6.77
CA GLY A 93 -2.79 22.29 6.24
C GLY A 93 -2.95 23.70 6.78
N ARG A 94 -2.16 24.08 7.79
CA ARG A 94 -2.12 25.45 8.31
C ARG A 94 -1.16 26.37 7.54
N GLU A 95 -0.25 25.83 6.72
CA GLU A 95 0.91 26.59 6.22
C GLU A 95 1.05 26.62 4.69
N THR A 96 0.65 25.58 3.94
CA THR A 96 1.08 25.43 2.53
C THR A 96 -0.03 25.25 1.48
N GLY A 97 -1.30 25.17 1.88
CA GLY A 97 -2.42 24.88 0.96
C GLY A 97 -2.40 23.46 0.34
N GLU A 98 -1.42 22.62 0.73
CA GLU A 98 -1.31 21.24 0.28
C GLU A 98 -2.42 20.34 0.85
N ALA A 99 -2.93 20.68 2.03
CA ALA A 99 -4.06 19.97 2.61
C ALA A 99 -5.32 20.09 1.74
N ASP A 100 -5.60 21.26 1.17
CA ASP A 100 -6.75 21.48 0.29
C ASP A 100 -6.67 20.62 -0.98
N ARG A 101 -5.46 20.48 -1.55
CA ARG A 101 -5.24 19.61 -2.72
C ARG A 101 -5.46 18.14 -2.40
N LEU A 102 -4.97 17.70 -1.23
CA LEU A 102 -5.16 16.32 -0.81
C LEU A 102 -6.62 16.04 -0.44
N ASP A 103 -7.35 17.01 0.11
CA ASP A 103 -8.78 16.87 0.44
C ASP A 103 -9.65 16.71 -0.82
N GLN A 104 -9.27 17.40 -1.91
CA GLN A 104 -9.89 17.21 -3.22
C GLN A 104 -9.60 15.84 -3.85
N PHE A 105 -8.44 15.24 -3.55
CA PHE A 105 -8.00 13.98 -4.15
C PHE A 105 -8.38 12.74 -3.34
N VAL A 106 -8.35 12.84 -2.01
CA VAL A 106 -8.55 11.71 -1.09
C VAL A 106 -10.00 11.71 -0.59
N PRO A 107 -10.82 10.71 -0.94
CA PRO A 107 -12.20 10.67 -0.46
C PRO A 107 -12.27 10.58 1.06
N VAL A 108 -13.30 11.23 1.64
CA VAL A 108 -13.59 11.16 3.08
C VAL A 108 -13.62 9.69 3.52
N THR A 109 -12.79 9.35 4.50
CA THR A 109 -12.56 7.96 4.91
C THR A 109 -12.45 7.82 6.43
N TYR A 110 -12.98 6.74 6.98
CA TYR A 110 -13.00 6.41 8.41
C TYR A 110 -12.51 4.99 8.67
N ASN A 111 -11.85 4.77 9.80
CA ASN A 111 -11.35 3.47 10.24
C ASN A 111 -12.34 2.83 11.22
N LEU A 112 -12.99 1.73 10.84
CA LEU A 112 -13.92 1.02 11.71
C LEU A 112 -13.22 -0.12 12.48
N PRO A 113 -13.54 -0.32 13.76
CA PRO A 113 -14.65 0.31 14.50
C PRO A 113 -14.32 1.66 15.16
N ALA A 114 -13.06 2.09 15.19
CA ALA A 114 -12.61 3.27 15.96
C ALA A 114 -13.36 4.57 15.63
N ASP A 115 -13.65 4.81 14.35
CA ASP A 115 -14.28 6.03 13.84
C ASP A 115 -15.80 5.83 13.56
N TYR A 116 -16.43 4.79 14.12
CA TYR A 116 -17.81 4.43 13.77
C TYR A 116 -18.82 5.57 14.01
N ASN A 117 -18.73 6.25 15.15
CA ASN A 117 -19.66 7.33 15.49
C ASN A 117 -19.50 8.53 14.54
N LEU A 118 -18.25 8.90 14.22
CA LEU A 118 -17.94 9.96 13.26
C LEU A 118 -18.50 9.65 11.87
N PHE A 119 -18.36 8.39 11.43
CA PHE A 119 -18.96 7.94 10.17
C PHE A 119 -20.49 8.02 10.21
N VAL A 120 -21.14 7.60 11.30
CA VAL A 120 -22.61 7.64 11.43
C VAL A 120 -23.13 9.08 11.37
N GLU A 121 -22.44 10.02 12.02
CA GLU A 121 -22.77 11.45 11.95
C GLU A 121 -22.66 11.98 10.52
N GLU A 122 -21.56 11.68 9.82
CA GLU A 122 -21.36 12.10 8.44
C GLU A 122 -22.41 11.49 7.49
N PHE A 123 -22.72 10.20 7.66
CA PHE A 123 -23.76 9.54 6.88
C PHE A 123 -25.14 10.17 7.11
N LYS A 124 -25.47 10.56 8.35
CA LYS A 124 -26.75 11.21 8.66
C LYS A 124 -26.87 12.61 8.05
N ARG A 125 -25.77 13.35 7.90
CA ARG A 125 -25.75 14.63 7.19
C ARG A 125 -26.04 14.47 5.70
N ASN A 126 -25.58 13.37 5.11
CA ASN A 126 -25.70 13.08 3.69
C ASN A 126 -26.32 11.69 3.43
N PRO A 127 -27.61 11.42 3.71
CA PRO A 127 -28.16 10.06 3.66
C PRO A 127 -28.19 9.38 2.28
N SER A 128 -28.13 10.17 1.20
CA SER A 128 -28.02 9.68 -0.18
C SER A 128 -26.61 9.25 -0.56
N SER A 129 -25.63 9.44 0.33
CA SER A 129 -24.24 9.11 0.07
C SER A 129 -23.99 7.61 -0.08
N VAL A 130 -23.21 7.26 -1.10
CA VAL A 130 -22.71 5.91 -1.31
C VAL A 130 -21.30 5.80 -0.76
N TRP A 131 -21.03 4.70 -0.06
CA TRP A 131 -19.75 4.42 0.58
C TRP A 131 -19.24 3.04 0.15
N ILE A 132 -17.93 2.86 0.19
CA ILE A 132 -17.27 1.59 -0.07
C ILE A 132 -16.50 1.15 1.18
N MET A 133 -16.80 -0.06 1.64
CA MET A 133 -16.09 -0.70 2.73
C MET A 133 -15.05 -1.66 2.20
N LYS A 134 -13.85 -1.60 2.77
CA LYS A 134 -12.72 -2.44 2.37
C LYS A 134 -12.00 -2.97 3.62
N PRO A 135 -11.67 -4.27 3.68
CA PRO A 135 -10.82 -4.78 4.75
C PRO A 135 -9.42 -4.18 4.64
N THR A 136 -8.79 -3.89 5.79
CA THR A 136 -7.47 -3.24 5.83
C THR A 136 -6.37 -4.13 5.26
N ASN A 137 -6.37 -5.41 5.62
CA ASN A 137 -5.30 -6.37 5.35
C ASN A 137 -5.60 -7.38 4.23
N GLN A 138 -6.62 -7.14 3.40
CA GLN A 138 -6.89 -7.97 2.21
C GLN A 138 -6.72 -7.19 0.90
N ALA A 139 -6.57 -7.95 -0.19
CA ALA A 139 -6.38 -7.47 -1.55
C ALA A 139 -7.32 -8.21 -2.52
N GLN A 140 -7.27 -7.84 -3.82
CA GLN A 140 -8.00 -8.48 -4.92
C GLN A 140 -9.54 -8.35 -4.83
N GLY A 141 -10.05 -7.31 -4.18
CA GLY A 141 -11.50 -7.07 -4.09
C GLY A 141 -12.24 -7.94 -3.07
N ARG A 142 -11.54 -8.86 -2.39
CA ARG A 142 -12.14 -9.72 -1.37
C ARG A 142 -12.62 -8.89 -0.17
N GLY A 143 -13.84 -9.19 0.28
CA GLY A 143 -14.48 -8.52 1.41
C GLY A 143 -14.90 -7.07 1.15
N ILE A 144 -14.88 -6.60 -0.11
CA ILE A 144 -15.36 -5.25 -0.44
C ILE A 144 -16.88 -5.26 -0.60
N PHE A 145 -17.55 -4.27 -0.03
CA PHE A 145 -18.98 -4.07 -0.24
C PHE A 145 -19.35 -2.59 -0.26
N ILE A 146 -20.43 -2.29 -0.98
CA ILE A 146 -21.00 -0.95 -1.08
C ILE A 146 -22.04 -0.76 0.02
N VAL A 147 -21.99 0.40 0.67
CA VAL A 147 -22.90 0.80 1.75
C VAL A 147 -23.65 2.05 1.32
N ASN A 148 -24.98 1.95 1.28
CA ASN A 148 -25.89 3.06 1.02
C ASN A 148 -27.01 3.15 2.07
N LYS A 149 -27.01 2.28 3.08
CA LYS A 149 -27.93 2.30 4.22
C LYS A 149 -27.21 1.89 5.50
N LEU A 150 -27.38 2.64 6.59
CA LEU A 150 -26.79 2.31 7.90
C LEU A 150 -27.17 0.91 8.42
N SER A 151 -28.33 0.38 8.03
CA SER A 151 -28.75 -0.97 8.43
C SER A 151 -27.82 -2.07 7.90
N GLN A 152 -27.11 -1.84 6.78
CA GLN A 152 -26.13 -2.78 6.23
C GLN A 152 -24.93 -2.97 7.16
N LEU A 153 -24.52 -1.93 7.88
CA LEU A 153 -23.42 -1.99 8.87
C LEU A 153 -23.80 -2.77 10.12
N LYS A 154 -25.04 -2.64 10.59
CA LYS A 154 -25.54 -3.37 11.76
C LYS A 154 -25.50 -4.87 11.52
N LYS A 155 -25.93 -5.32 10.32
CA LYS A 155 -25.85 -6.73 9.91
C LYS A 155 -24.41 -7.23 9.85
N TRP A 156 -23.50 -6.44 9.29
CA TRP A 156 -22.08 -6.77 9.25
C TRP A 156 -21.47 -6.93 10.66
N SER A 157 -21.74 -5.98 11.57
CA SER A 157 -21.22 -6.03 12.94
C SER A 157 -21.80 -7.20 13.75
N GLN A 158 -23.07 -7.57 13.55
CA GLN A 158 -23.68 -8.72 14.23
C GLN A 158 -23.12 -10.05 13.72
N GLY A 159 -22.89 -10.19 12.41
CA GLY A 159 -22.28 -11.39 11.83
C GLY A 159 -20.81 -11.62 12.24
N THR A 160 -20.09 -10.56 12.59
CA THR A 160 -18.69 -10.64 13.05
C THR A 160 -18.55 -10.87 14.56
N ARG A 161 -19.57 -10.57 15.37
CA ARG A 161 -19.57 -10.86 16.82
C ARG A 161 -19.67 -12.35 17.15
N GLY A 162 -20.10 -13.19 16.21
CA GLY A 162 -20.14 -14.65 16.37
C GLY A 162 -18.81 -15.36 16.12
N VAL A 163 -17.76 -14.64 15.68
CA VAL A 163 -16.48 -15.22 15.26
C VAL A 163 -15.33 -14.62 16.10
N GLY A 164 -15.26 -15.02 17.37
CA GLY A 164 -14.11 -14.74 18.24
C GLY A 164 -13.83 -13.26 18.56
N THR A 165 -12.80 -13.05 19.39
CA THR A 165 -12.49 -11.78 20.08
C THR A 165 -11.91 -10.67 19.21
N ASN A 166 -11.78 -10.85 17.89
CA ASN A 166 -11.16 -9.86 16.99
C ASN A 166 -12.13 -9.41 15.89
N VAL A 167 -12.78 -8.26 16.11
CA VAL A 167 -13.56 -7.59 15.06
C VAL A 167 -12.59 -7.17 13.94
N PRO A 168 -12.78 -7.61 12.69
CA PRO A 168 -11.87 -7.27 11.61
C PRO A 168 -11.92 -5.76 11.33
N VAL A 169 -10.73 -5.16 11.14
CA VAL A 169 -10.60 -3.72 10.88
C VAL A 169 -10.94 -3.42 9.43
N TYR A 170 -11.78 -2.42 9.22
CA TYR A 170 -12.20 -1.97 7.89
C TYR A 170 -11.93 -0.48 7.72
N VAL A 171 -11.73 -0.06 6.48
CA VAL A 171 -11.87 1.34 6.09
C VAL A 171 -13.21 1.51 5.37
N ILE A 172 -13.94 2.56 5.71
CA ILE A 172 -15.14 3.00 4.99
C ILE A 172 -14.85 4.35 4.35
N SER A 173 -15.01 4.43 3.04
CA SER A 173 -14.60 5.60 2.23
C SER A 173 -15.75 6.05 1.34
N ARG A 174 -15.90 7.36 1.12
CA ARG A 174 -16.91 7.90 0.21
C ARG A 174 -16.68 7.30 -1.17
N TYR A 175 -17.73 6.74 -1.77
CA TYR A 175 -17.64 6.17 -3.10
C TYR A 175 -17.60 7.30 -4.13
N VAL A 176 -16.67 7.22 -5.08
CA VAL A 176 -16.64 8.12 -6.25
C VAL A 176 -17.73 7.66 -7.22
N ASP A 177 -18.84 8.39 -7.20
CA ASP A 177 -20.09 8.11 -7.91
C ASP A 177 -20.10 8.63 -9.35
N ASN A 178 -19.31 9.65 -9.66
CA ASN A 178 -19.08 10.16 -11.02
C ASN A 178 -17.65 9.87 -11.51
N PRO A 179 -17.26 8.59 -11.74
CA PRO A 179 -15.94 8.27 -12.28
C PRO A 179 -15.87 8.63 -13.78
N LEU A 180 -14.67 8.97 -14.26
CA LEU A 180 -14.41 9.01 -15.69
C LEU A 180 -14.66 7.61 -16.30
N LEU A 181 -15.42 7.58 -17.39
CA LEU A 181 -15.73 6.37 -18.14
C LEU A 181 -15.02 6.42 -19.49
N VAL A 182 -14.45 5.29 -19.91
CA VAL A 182 -13.91 5.09 -21.25
C VAL A 182 -14.71 3.97 -21.91
N GLY A 183 -15.40 4.28 -23.01
CA GLY A 183 -16.32 3.34 -23.65
C GLY A 183 -17.46 2.88 -22.73
N GLY A 184 -17.94 3.77 -21.85
CA GLY A 184 -18.98 3.45 -20.86
C GLY A 184 -18.51 2.61 -19.66
N LYS A 185 -17.23 2.25 -19.58
CA LYS A 185 -16.68 1.41 -18.53
C LYS A 185 -15.85 2.19 -17.52
N LYS A 186 -16.03 1.85 -16.25
CA LYS A 186 -15.20 2.34 -15.14
C LYS A 186 -13.83 1.66 -15.20
N PHE A 187 -12.78 2.39 -14.84
CA PHE A 187 -11.45 1.84 -14.72
C PHE A 187 -10.71 2.44 -13.52
N ASP A 188 -9.61 1.79 -13.15
CA ASP A 188 -8.61 2.36 -12.25
C ASP A 188 -7.23 2.34 -12.91
N LEU A 189 -6.34 3.24 -12.49
CA LEU A 189 -4.97 3.32 -12.98
C LEU A 189 -4.00 2.60 -12.03
N ARG A 190 -3.18 1.72 -12.58
CA ARG A 190 -1.99 1.20 -11.91
C ARG A 190 -0.77 1.97 -12.36
N LEU A 191 -0.25 2.79 -11.44
CA LEU A 191 1.03 3.48 -11.59
C LEU A 191 2.10 2.79 -10.75
N TYR A 192 3.36 2.91 -11.16
CA TYR A 192 4.51 2.34 -10.47
C TYR A 192 5.43 3.45 -9.98
N VAL A 193 5.72 3.44 -8.68
CA VAL A 193 6.59 4.41 -8.01
C VAL A 193 7.71 3.66 -7.31
N LEU A 194 8.95 4.07 -7.56
CA LEU A 194 10.15 3.59 -6.89
C LEU A 194 10.65 4.66 -5.93
N VAL A 195 10.71 4.33 -4.64
CA VAL A 195 11.40 5.14 -3.63
C VAL A 195 12.78 4.53 -3.41
N THR A 196 13.82 5.33 -3.54
CA THR A 196 15.22 4.86 -3.35
C THR A 196 15.85 5.38 -2.07
N SER A 197 15.35 6.50 -1.54
CA SER A 197 15.76 7.04 -0.25
C SER A 197 14.66 7.92 0.33
N TYR A 198 14.57 7.96 1.67
CA TYR A 198 13.77 8.95 2.41
C TYR A 198 14.63 10.09 2.97
N ARG A 199 15.97 9.97 2.93
CA ARG A 199 16.93 10.94 3.47
C ARG A 199 18.17 11.02 2.56
N PRO A 200 18.24 11.97 1.61
CA PRO A 200 17.14 12.83 1.16
C PRO A 200 16.04 12.01 0.44
N LEU A 201 14.81 12.53 0.40
CA LEU A 201 13.70 11.88 -0.31
C LEU A 201 14.00 11.80 -1.82
N ARG A 202 13.99 10.59 -2.38
CA ARG A 202 14.21 10.32 -3.80
C ARG A 202 13.15 9.37 -4.33
N VAL A 203 12.24 9.91 -5.15
CA VAL A 203 11.07 9.22 -5.70
C VAL A 203 11.09 9.28 -7.22
N TYR A 204 10.84 8.14 -7.85
CA TYR A 204 10.79 7.98 -9.31
C TYR A 204 9.45 7.38 -9.71
N MET A 205 8.75 8.00 -10.66
CA MET A 205 7.55 7.41 -11.25
C MET A 205 7.93 6.75 -12.57
N TYR A 206 7.56 5.49 -12.75
CA TYR A 206 7.73 4.83 -14.04
C TYR A 206 6.76 5.43 -15.05
N MET A 207 7.24 5.72 -16.26
CA MET A 207 6.44 6.41 -17.28
C MET A 207 5.26 5.59 -17.77
N HIS A 208 5.35 4.26 -17.69
CA HIS A 208 4.28 3.37 -18.12
C HIS A 208 3.50 2.83 -16.92
N GLY A 209 2.19 2.74 -17.10
CA GLY A 209 1.25 2.08 -16.21
C GLY A 209 0.19 1.38 -17.04
N PHE A 210 -0.90 0.95 -16.42
CA PHE A 210 -2.03 0.40 -17.16
C PHE A 210 -3.36 0.71 -16.48
N ALA A 211 -4.40 0.82 -17.29
CA ALA A 211 -5.77 0.92 -16.82
C ALA A 211 -6.36 -0.48 -16.62
N ARG A 212 -7.06 -0.69 -15.51
CA ARG A 212 -7.83 -1.91 -15.22
C ARG A 212 -9.30 -1.58 -15.32
N PHE A 213 -9.97 -2.12 -16.32
CA PHE A 213 -11.39 -1.89 -16.59
C PHE A 213 -12.27 -2.83 -15.77
N SER A 214 -13.48 -2.38 -15.44
CA SER A 214 -14.53 -3.25 -14.92
C SER A 214 -14.98 -4.25 -15.99
N ASN A 215 -15.29 -5.49 -15.56
CA ASN A 215 -15.75 -6.56 -16.44
C ASN A 215 -17.25 -6.49 -16.77
N VAL A 216 -17.85 -5.29 -16.71
CA VAL A 216 -19.23 -5.03 -17.12
C VAL A 216 -19.19 -3.90 -18.12
#